data_AF-A0A8K1LRW4-F1
#
_entry.id   AF-A0A8K1LRW4-F1
#
_cell.length_a   1.000
_cell.length_b   1.000
_cell.length_c   1.000
_cell.angle_alpha   90.00
_cell.angle_beta   90.00
_cell.angle_gamma   90.00
#
_symmetry.space_group_name_H-M   'P 1'
#
loop_
_entity.id
_entity.type
_entity.pdbx_description
1 polymer ?
#
loop_
_entity_poly.entity_id
_entity_poly.type
_entity_poly.pdbx_seq_one_letter_code
_entity_poly.pdbx_strand_id
1 'polypeptide(L)'
;MAWGASLAECLREWEELQDGYQRIQDNHKLYKQKLEELTKLQDGISSSIARQKKRLKELSLSLKKCKAQATPAQETSIQETQSLIKERQNVFFEMEAYLPKKNGLYLSLVLGNVNVTLLSKQAKFAYKDEYEKFKLYLTIILLIVSFSCRFLLNSRVTDAVFNFLLVWYYCTLTIRESILINNGSKIKGWWVFHHYVSTFLSGVMLTWPDGLMYQMFRNQFLSFSMYQSFVQFLQYYYQSGCLYRLRALGERHNMDLTVEGFQSWMWRGLTFLLPFLFFGQFWQLYNAITLFRMIQHPECKEWQVLMCGLPFFILFLGNFFTTLRVVHQKIQNKNQDTKEN
;
A
#
# COMPACT_ATOMS: atom_id res chain seq x y z
N MET A 1 -4.30 6.99 -61.97
CA MET A 1 -3.93 8.34 -61.51
C MET A 1 -3.21 8.21 -60.18
N ALA A 2 -1.92 7.90 -60.23
CA ALA A 2 -1.04 7.94 -59.07
C ALA A 2 -0.31 9.30 -59.14
N TRP A 3 -0.70 10.24 -58.29
CA TRP A 3 -0.04 11.53 -58.16
C TRP A 3 1.29 11.28 -57.42
N GLY A 4 2.40 11.23 -58.16
CA GLY A 4 3.73 11.25 -57.57
C GLY A 4 4.06 12.68 -57.13
N ALA A 5 4.43 12.87 -55.87
CA ALA A 5 4.88 14.16 -55.35
C ALA A 5 6.02 14.73 -56.23
N SER A 6 6.01 16.03 -56.49
CA SER A 6 7.06 16.66 -57.31
C SER A 6 8.38 16.69 -56.52
N LEU A 7 9.52 16.57 -57.21
CA LEU A 7 10.84 16.63 -56.57
C LEU A 7 11.03 17.88 -55.69
N ALA A 8 10.49 19.02 -56.12
CA ALA A 8 10.55 20.27 -55.37
C ALA A 8 9.74 20.21 -54.06
N GLU A 9 8.61 19.49 -54.08
CA GLU A 9 7.78 19.26 -52.90
C GLU A 9 8.51 18.34 -51.91
N CYS A 10 9.14 17.27 -52.40
CA CYS A 10 9.98 16.40 -51.57
C CYS A 10 11.17 17.13 -50.94
N LEU A 11 11.82 18.06 -51.66
CA LEU A 11 12.94 18.84 -51.13
C LEU A 11 12.50 19.85 -50.07
N ARG A 12 11.36 20.52 -50.27
CA ARG A 12 10.77 21.41 -49.27
C ARG A 12 10.37 20.65 -48.01
N GLU A 13 9.73 19.48 -48.15
CA GLU A 13 9.41 18.61 -47.01
C GLU A 13 10.67 18.15 -46.28
N TRP A 14 11.75 17.82 -47.00
CA TRP A 14 13.03 17.48 -46.38
C TRP A 14 13.63 18.63 -45.58
N GLU A 15 13.56 19.86 -46.09
CA GLU A 15 14.07 21.04 -45.39
C GLU A 15 13.25 21.37 -44.14
N GLU A 16 11.91 21.29 -44.21
CA GLU A 16 11.03 21.42 -43.04
C GLU A 16 11.30 20.33 -41.99
N LEU A 17 11.56 19.09 -42.42
CA LEU A 17 11.97 17.99 -41.54
C LEU A 17 13.34 18.23 -40.92
N GLN A 18 14.29 18.80 -41.67
CA GLN A 18 15.63 19.11 -41.19
C GLN A 18 15.60 20.21 -40.12
N ASP A 19 14.83 21.27 -40.34
CA ASP A 19 14.61 22.33 -39.34
C ASP A 19 13.91 21.79 -38.09
N GLY A 20 12.89 20.95 -38.29
CA GLY A 20 12.20 20.25 -37.20
C GLY A 20 13.14 19.37 -36.39
N TYR A 21 14.02 18.62 -37.06
CA TYR A 21 15.03 17.77 -36.45
C TYR A 21 16.04 18.58 -35.64
N GLN A 22 16.55 19.69 -36.18
CA GLN A 22 17.49 20.55 -35.47
C GLN A 22 16.87 21.12 -34.19
N ARG A 23 15.61 21.57 -34.25
CA ARG A 23 14.88 22.06 -33.08
C ARG A 23 14.68 20.98 -32.01
N ILE A 24 14.45 19.72 -32.40
CA ILE A 24 14.36 18.61 -31.46
C ILE A 24 15.72 18.37 -30.77
N GLN A 25 16.82 18.40 -31.51
CA GLN A 25 18.16 18.23 -30.94
C GLN A 25 18.48 19.33 -29.90
N ASP A 26 18.18 20.59 -30.23
CA ASP A 26 18.42 21.72 -29.33
C ASP A 26 17.57 21.63 -28.06
N ASN A 27 16.28 21.30 -28.21
CA ASN A 27 15.37 21.07 -27.07
C ASN A 27 15.83 19.91 -26.19
N HIS A 28 16.31 18.81 -26.77
CA HIS A 28 16.84 17.67 -26.03
C HIS A 28 18.12 18.04 -25.25
N LYS A 29 19.01 18.84 -25.83
CA LYS A 29 20.20 19.35 -25.15
C LYS A 29 19.82 20.21 -23.94
N LEU A 30 18.85 21.11 -24.11
CA LEU A 30 18.33 21.93 -23.01
C LEU A 30 17.69 21.07 -21.91
N TYR A 31 16.88 20.07 -22.28
CA TYR A 31 16.29 19.12 -21.34
C TYR A 31 17.36 18.42 -20.49
N LYS A 32 18.43 17.92 -21.11
CA LYS A 32 19.54 17.26 -20.39
C LYS A 32 20.22 18.21 -19.38
N GLN A 33 20.48 19.45 -19.79
CA GLN A 33 21.04 20.47 -18.89
C GLN A 33 20.13 20.73 -17.69
N LYS A 34 18.82 20.87 -17.92
CA LYS A 34 17.85 21.09 -16.83
C LYS A 34 17.76 19.89 -15.89
N LEU A 35 17.90 18.68 -16.39
CA LEU A 35 17.93 17.46 -15.57
C LEU A 35 19.18 17.42 -14.66
N GLU A 36 20.35 17.79 -15.18
CA GLU A 36 21.57 17.89 -14.39
C GLU A 36 21.50 19.00 -13.31
N GLU A 37 20.95 20.17 -13.65
CA GLU A 37 20.69 21.26 -12.71
C GLU A 37 19.75 20.81 -11.58
N LEU A 38 18.64 20.15 -11.92
CA LEU A 38 17.69 19.62 -10.96
C LEU A 38 18.34 18.62 -10.00
N THR A 39 19.16 17.71 -10.52
CA THR A 39 19.85 16.68 -9.72
C THR A 39 20.81 17.34 -8.72
N LYS A 40 21.60 18.33 -9.16
CA LYS A 40 22.49 19.10 -8.27
C LYS A 40 21.72 19.82 -7.15
N LEU A 41 20.57 20.41 -7.48
CA LEU A 41 19.71 21.05 -6.48
C LEU A 41 19.17 20.04 -5.47
N GLN A 42 18.70 18.88 -5.93
CA GLN A 42 18.19 17.81 -5.06
C GLN A 42 19.25 17.32 -4.07
N ASP A 43 20.48 17.08 -4.54
CA ASP A 43 21.58 16.62 -3.70
C ASP A 43 22.02 17.69 -2.69
N GLY A 44 22.09 18.95 -3.13
CA GLY A 44 22.45 20.08 -2.29
C GLY A 44 21.44 20.33 -1.16
N ILE A 45 20.14 20.29 -1.47
CA ILE A 45 19.07 20.45 -0.48
C ILE A 45 19.07 19.26 0.48
N SER A 46 19.15 18.02 -0.03
CA SER A 46 19.14 16.81 0.80
C SER A 46 20.30 16.80 1.80
N SER A 47 21.51 17.19 1.35
CA SER A 47 22.69 17.31 2.20
C SER A 47 22.54 18.40 3.26
N SER A 48 21.94 19.54 2.88
CA SER A 48 21.69 20.67 3.79
C SER A 48 20.67 20.32 4.87
N ILE A 49 19.58 19.64 4.51
CA ILE A 49 18.56 19.15 5.45
C ILE A 49 19.19 18.14 6.41
N ALA A 50 19.97 17.18 5.91
CA ALA A 50 20.63 16.18 6.75
C ALA A 50 21.56 16.83 7.79
N ARG A 51 22.35 17.84 7.37
CA ARG A 51 23.23 18.60 8.27
C ARG A 51 22.45 19.38 9.32
N GLN A 52 21.36 20.06 8.93
CA GLN A 52 20.50 20.80 9.86
C GLN A 52 19.81 19.86 10.86
N LYS A 53 19.22 18.75 10.41
CA LYS A 53 18.59 17.75 11.28
C LYS A 53 19.57 17.19 12.32
N LYS A 54 20.81 16.91 11.92
CA LYS A 54 21.86 16.45 12.85
C LYS A 54 22.11 17.50 13.95
N ARG A 55 22.30 18.76 13.56
CA ARG A 55 22.51 19.87 14.51
C ARG A 55 21.31 20.11 15.44
N LEU A 56 20.08 20.06 14.92
CA LEU A 56 18.88 20.19 15.74
C LEU A 56 18.73 19.04 16.74
N LYS A 57 19.13 17.81 16.36
CA LYS A 57 19.13 16.65 17.26
C LYS A 57 20.16 16.82 18.38
N GLU A 58 21.36 17.27 18.05
CA GLU A 58 22.42 17.59 19.03
C GLU A 58 21.98 18.72 19.97
N LEU A 59 21.40 19.80 19.44
CA LEU A 59 20.86 20.90 20.25
C LEU A 59 19.74 20.43 21.18
N SER A 60 18.81 19.61 20.69
CA SER A 60 17.72 19.04 21.50
C SER A 60 18.26 18.20 22.66
N LEU A 61 19.32 17.42 22.43
CA LEU A 61 20.00 16.65 23.49
C LEU A 61 20.66 17.57 24.53
N SER A 62 21.34 18.63 24.09
CA SER A 62 21.95 19.61 25.00
C SER A 62 20.91 20.35 25.83
N LEU A 63 19.82 20.81 25.22
CA LEU A 63 18.72 21.46 25.93
C LEU A 63 18.08 20.57 27.00
N LYS A 64 17.95 19.26 26.72
CA LYS A 64 17.48 18.29 27.72
C LYS A 64 18.42 18.16 28.91
N LYS A 65 19.74 18.23 28.71
CA LYS A 65 20.73 18.23 29.79
C LYS A 65 20.66 19.51 30.62
N CYS A 66 20.56 20.67 29.96
CA CYS A 66 20.46 21.97 30.63
C CYS A 66 19.18 22.13 31.46
N LYS A 67 18.09 21.43 31.09
CA LYS A 67 16.81 21.49 31.82
C LYS A 67 16.93 21.12 33.30
N ALA A 68 17.86 20.23 33.67
CA ALA A 68 18.05 19.81 35.06
C ALA A 68 18.64 20.90 35.98
N GLN A 69 19.21 21.96 35.40
CA GLN A 69 19.88 23.06 36.11
C GLN A 69 19.25 24.43 35.79
N ALA A 70 18.10 24.44 35.12
CA ALA A 70 17.50 25.65 34.59
C ALA A 70 16.67 26.41 35.64
N THR A 71 16.77 27.73 35.64
CA THR A 71 15.85 28.60 36.38
C THR A 71 14.47 28.65 35.70
N PRO A 72 13.39 29.09 36.38
CA PRO A 72 12.04 29.12 35.79
C PRO A 72 11.95 29.88 34.45
N ALA A 73 12.67 31.01 34.32
CA ALA A 73 12.73 31.78 33.07
C ALA A 73 13.52 31.04 31.95
N GLN A 74 14.58 30.32 32.31
CA GLN A 74 15.34 29.49 31.37
C GLN A 74 14.53 28.25 30.94
N GLU A 75 13.70 27.70 31.83
CA GLU A 75 12.84 26.56 31.51
C GLU A 75 11.80 26.93 30.45
N THR A 76 11.18 28.11 30.54
CA THR A 76 10.28 28.63 29.49
C THR A 76 11.00 28.77 28.15
N SER A 77 12.18 29.39 28.13
CA SER A 77 12.98 29.55 26.90
C SER A 77 13.42 28.20 26.29
N ILE A 78 13.75 27.20 27.12
CA ILE A 78 14.06 25.84 26.69
C ILE A 78 12.83 25.19 26.03
N GLN A 79 11.64 25.35 26.61
CA GLN A 79 10.40 24.81 26.06
C GLN A 79 10.03 25.45 24.71
N GLU A 80 10.14 26.78 24.59
CA GLU A 80 9.95 27.51 23.33
C GLU A 80 10.96 27.07 22.27
N THR A 81 12.23 26.91 22.63
CA THR A 81 13.24 26.43 21.69
C THR A 81 12.94 25.00 21.24
N GLN A 82 12.46 24.14 22.13
CA GLN A 82 12.05 22.78 21.79
C GLN A 82 10.83 22.74 20.85
N SER A 83 9.86 23.65 21.03
CA SER A 83 8.70 23.74 20.13
C SER A 83 9.13 24.18 18.73
N LEU A 84 10.01 25.18 18.62
CA LEU A 84 10.60 25.63 17.34
C LEU A 84 11.41 24.53 16.65
N ILE A 85 12.17 23.73 17.41
CA ILE A 85 12.89 22.56 16.86
C ILE A 85 11.89 21.57 16.23
N LYS A 86 10.77 21.30 16.90
CA LYS A 86 9.73 20.39 16.40
C LYS A 86 9.04 20.94 15.14
N GLU A 87 8.75 22.23 15.11
CA GLU A 87 8.18 22.90 13.93
C GLU A 87 9.13 22.79 12.73
N ARG A 88 10.42 23.13 12.91
CA ARG A 88 11.43 22.99 11.84
C ARG A 88 11.57 21.55 11.35
N GLN A 89 11.45 20.56 12.24
CA GLN A 89 11.44 19.15 11.83
C GLN A 89 10.25 18.80 10.93
N ASN A 90 9.06 19.37 11.20
CA ASN A 90 7.88 19.19 10.35
C ASN A 90 8.09 19.84 8.97
N VAL A 91 8.63 21.06 8.92
CA VAL A 91 8.95 21.75 7.65
C VAL A 91 9.94 20.92 6.82
N PHE A 92 11.01 20.39 7.44
CA PHE A 92 11.94 19.52 6.72
C PHE A 92 11.29 18.22 6.22
N PHE A 93 10.34 17.66 6.97
CA PHE A 93 9.60 16.49 6.52
C PHE A 93 8.76 16.79 5.25
N GLU A 94 8.16 17.97 5.16
CA GLU A 94 7.45 18.41 3.95
C GLU A 94 8.39 18.64 2.77
N MET A 95 9.54 19.28 3.00
CA MET A 95 10.56 19.49 1.96
C MET A 95 11.08 18.15 1.41
N GLU A 96 11.40 17.19 2.28
CA GLU A 96 11.84 15.84 1.90
C GLU A 96 10.79 15.06 1.11
N ALA A 97 9.51 15.42 1.17
CA ALA A 97 8.48 14.75 0.38
C ALA A 97 8.64 14.97 -1.14
N TYR A 98 9.45 15.94 -1.55
CA TYR A 98 9.76 16.27 -2.95
C TYR A 98 11.22 15.96 -3.33
N LEU A 99 11.98 15.32 -2.44
CA LEU A 99 13.37 14.95 -2.68
C LEU A 99 13.50 13.42 -2.80
N PRO A 100 14.49 12.92 -3.57
CA PRO A 100 14.89 11.52 -3.57
C PRO A 100 15.01 10.94 -2.15
N LYS A 101 14.28 9.87 -1.88
CA LYS A 101 14.33 9.17 -0.58
C LYS A 101 15.05 7.85 -0.71
N LYS A 102 15.77 7.49 0.36
CA LYS A 102 16.31 6.13 0.50
C LYS A 102 15.16 5.15 0.70
N ASN A 103 15.23 4.03 0.00
CA ASN A 103 14.26 2.95 0.13
C ASN A 103 14.31 2.35 1.55
N GLY A 104 13.15 1.94 2.07
CA GLY A 104 13.10 1.10 3.27
C GLY A 104 13.73 -0.27 3.00
N LEU A 105 14.05 -1.03 4.05
CA LEU A 105 14.79 -2.30 3.97
C LEU A 105 14.18 -3.28 2.95
N TYR A 106 12.87 -3.52 3.01
CA TYR A 106 12.18 -4.41 2.06
C TYR A 106 12.31 -3.94 0.61
N LEU A 107 12.03 -2.66 0.35
CA LEU A 107 12.06 -2.09 -0.98
C LEU A 107 13.49 -2.05 -1.55
N SER A 108 14.48 -1.80 -0.68
CA SER A 108 15.90 -1.88 -1.03
C SER A 108 16.34 -3.32 -1.33
N LEU A 109 15.76 -4.32 -0.67
CA LEU A 109 16.05 -5.72 -0.93
C LEU A 109 15.48 -6.17 -2.29
N VAL A 110 14.26 -5.74 -2.60
CA VAL A 110 13.54 -6.17 -3.83
C VAL A 110 13.96 -5.37 -5.07
N LEU A 111 14.10 -4.05 -4.96
CA LEU A 111 14.39 -3.16 -6.09
C LEU A 111 15.83 -2.64 -6.12
N GLY A 112 16.64 -2.98 -5.12
CA GLY A 112 17.97 -2.40 -4.94
C GLY A 112 17.91 -0.92 -4.54
N ASN A 113 19.01 -0.21 -4.77
CA ASN A 113 19.17 1.19 -4.39
C ASN A 113 18.61 2.17 -5.44
N VAL A 114 17.60 1.75 -6.21
CA VAL A 114 16.96 2.58 -7.24
C VAL A 114 15.98 3.54 -6.58
N ASN A 115 16.06 4.83 -6.93
CA ASN A 115 15.15 5.83 -6.40
C ASN A 115 13.74 5.69 -7.01
N VAL A 116 12.75 5.36 -6.18
CA VAL A 116 11.33 5.27 -6.58
C VAL A 116 10.49 6.47 -6.13
N THR A 117 11.15 7.58 -5.77
CA THR A 117 10.45 8.80 -5.40
C THR A 117 9.80 9.43 -6.63
N LEU A 118 8.48 9.60 -6.56
CA LEU A 118 7.66 10.32 -7.52
C LEU A 118 7.70 11.80 -7.14
N LEU A 119 8.42 12.61 -7.90
CA LEU A 119 8.68 14.02 -7.56
C LEU A 119 7.43 14.90 -7.72
N SER A 120 6.58 14.62 -8.71
CA SER A 120 5.37 15.42 -8.97
C SER A 120 4.14 14.87 -8.23
N LYS A 121 3.25 15.77 -7.81
CA LYS A 121 1.95 15.37 -7.22
C LYS A 121 1.13 14.56 -8.22
N GLN A 122 1.19 14.91 -9.49
CA GLN A 122 0.52 14.21 -10.58
C GLN A 122 1.01 12.76 -10.70
N ALA A 123 2.32 12.52 -10.66
CA ALA A 123 2.87 11.16 -10.73
C ALA A 123 2.47 10.33 -9.51
N LYS A 124 2.46 10.93 -8.30
CA LYS A 124 1.97 10.27 -7.08
C LYS A 124 0.51 9.83 -7.20
N PHE A 125 -0.36 10.69 -7.75
CA PHE A 125 -1.77 10.35 -7.96
C PHE A 125 -1.98 9.33 -9.07
N ALA A 126 -1.28 9.46 -10.19
CA ALA A 126 -1.34 8.48 -11.27
C ALA A 126 -0.93 7.08 -10.78
N TYR A 127 0.17 6.97 -10.03
CA TYR A 127 0.60 5.70 -9.47
C TYR A 127 -0.43 5.11 -8.48
N LYS A 128 -0.99 5.96 -7.63
CA LYS A 128 -2.08 5.58 -6.71
C LYS A 128 -3.29 5.04 -7.47
N ASP A 129 -3.74 5.74 -8.52
CA ASP A 129 -4.90 5.34 -9.30
C ASP A 129 -4.64 4.01 -10.02
N GLU A 130 -3.44 3.81 -10.56
CA GLU A 130 -3.03 2.53 -11.17
C GLU A 130 -2.93 1.38 -10.14
N TYR A 131 -2.58 1.67 -8.89
CA TYR A 131 -2.64 0.69 -7.81
C TYR A 131 -4.07 0.32 -7.43
N GLU A 132 -4.98 1.29 -7.33
CA GLU A 132 -6.40 1.05 -7.03
C GLU A 132 -7.10 0.27 -8.17
N LYS A 133 -6.85 0.64 -9.43
CA LYS A 133 -7.33 -0.12 -10.60
C LYS A 133 -6.80 -1.54 -10.61
N PHE A 134 -5.50 -1.72 -10.35
CA PHE A 134 -4.89 -3.04 -10.27
C PHE A 134 -5.58 -3.93 -9.23
N LYS A 135 -5.81 -3.41 -8.01
CA LYS A 135 -6.56 -4.15 -6.98
C LYS A 135 -7.93 -4.59 -7.50
N LEU A 136 -8.70 -3.66 -8.06
CA LEU A 136 -10.06 -3.96 -8.54
C LEU A 136 -10.05 -5.02 -9.65
N TYR A 137 -9.24 -4.83 -10.69
CA TYR A 137 -9.17 -5.78 -11.80
C TYR A 137 -8.76 -7.17 -11.33
N LEU A 138 -7.76 -7.26 -10.46
CA LEU A 138 -7.29 -8.56 -9.97
C LEU A 138 -8.28 -9.20 -9.00
N THR A 139 -8.98 -8.43 -8.16
CA THR A 139 -10.08 -8.96 -7.33
C THR A 139 -11.19 -9.58 -8.19
N ILE A 140 -11.56 -8.95 -9.32
CA ILE A 140 -12.56 -9.49 -10.24
C ILE A 140 -12.05 -10.79 -10.90
N ILE A 141 -10.79 -10.80 -11.37
CA ILE A 141 -10.19 -12.00 -11.95
C ILE A 141 -10.14 -13.14 -10.92
N LEU A 142 -9.70 -12.87 -9.70
CA LEU A 142 -9.63 -13.85 -8.61
C LEU A 142 -11.03 -14.41 -8.28
N LEU A 143 -12.06 -13.59 -8.28
CA LEU A 143 -13.44 -14.03 -8.08
C LEU A 143 -13.89 -15.00 -9.18
N ILE A 144 -13.65 -14.67 -10.45
CA ILE A 144 -14.02 -15.52 -11.60
C ILE A 144 -13.24 -16.84 -11.57
N VAL A 145 -11.92 -16.78 -11.39
CA VAL A 145 -11.06 -17.97 -11.40
C VAL A 145 -11.39 -18.89 -10.21
N SER A 146 -11.59 -18.35 -9.01
CA SER A 146 -11.98 -19.17 -7.85
C SER A 146 -13.36 -19.80 -8.01
N PHE A 147 -14.31 -19.10 -8.65
CA PHE A 147 -15.59 -19.68 -9.06
C PHE A 147 -15.41 -20.83 -10.05
N SER A 148 -14.62 -20.64 -11.11
CA SER A 148 -14.33 -21.69 -12.09
C SER A 148 -13.64 -22.90 -11.45
N CYS A 149 -12.65 -22.70 -10.57
CA CYS A 149 -11.98 -23.78 -9.84
C CYS A 149 -12.92 -24.51 -8.89
N ARG A 150 -13.93 -23.84 -8.33
CA ARG A 150 -14.86 -24.47 -7.38
C ARG A 150 -15.93 -25.31 -8.06
N PHE A 151 -16.50 -24.81 -9.17
CA PHE A 151 -17.72 -25.36 -9.76
C PHE A 151 -17.53 -26.01 -11.13
N LEU A 152 -16.52 -25.60 -11.90
CA LEU A 152 -16.34 -26.04 -13.29
C LEU A 152 -15.14 -26.98 -13.46
N LEU A 153 -14.05 -26.70 -12.74
CA LEU A 153 -12.76 -27.37 -12.93
C LEU A 153 -12.30 -28.01 -11.62
N ASN A 154 -12.31 -29.35 -11.56
CA ASN A 154 -11.78 -30.09 -10.42
C ASN A 154 -10.40 -30.68 -10.73
N SER A 155 -9.39 -29.81 -10.82
CA SER A 155 -8.01 -30.22 -11.12
C SER A 155 -7.00 -29.47 -10.26
N ARG A 156 -6.05 -30.22 -9.69
CA ARG A 156 -4.95 -29.67 -8.89
C ARG A 156 -4.12 -28.65 -9.67
N VAL A 157 -3.98 -28.81 -10.98
CA VAL A 157 -3.22 -27.87 -11.84
C VAL A 157 -3.91 -26.52 -11.88
N THR A 158 -5.24 -26.50 -12.06
CA THR A 158 -6.01 -25.25 -12.05
C THR A 158 -5.92 -24.56 -10.69
N ASP A 159 -6.00 -25.33 -9.60
CA ASP A 159 -5.81 -24.79 -8.26
C ASP A 159 -4.38 -24.24 -8.06
N ALA A 160 -3.36 -24.87 -8.65
CA ALA A 160 -1.98 -24.36 -8.61
C ALA A 160 -1.87 -23.00 -9.31
N VAL A 161 -2.46 -22.86 -10.49
CA VAL A 161 -2.50 -21.59 -11.23
C VAL A 161 -3.21 -20.52 -10.42
N PHE A 162 -4.33 -20.86 -9.78
CA PHE A 162 -5.05 -19.94 -8.89
C PHE A 162 -4.20 -19.51 -7.68
N ASN A 163 -3.58 -20.45 -6.97
CA ASN A 163 -2.73 -20.13 -5.82
C ASN A 163 -1.48 -19.35 -6.23
N PHE A 164 -0.88 -19.64 -7.38
CA PHE A 164 0.22 -18.85 -7.93
C PHE A 164 -0.22 -17.42 -8.21
N LEU A 165 -1.41 -17.22 -8.78
CA LEU A 165 -1.98 -15.91 -9.01
C LEU A 165 -2.18 -15.13 -7.69
N LEU A 166 -2.62 -15.80 -6.62
CA LEU A 166 -2.73 -15.20 -5.28
C LEU A 166 -1.36 -14.78 -4.72
N VAL A 167 -0.35 -15.65 -4.80
CA VAL A 167 1.03 -15.34 -4.39
C VAL A 167 1.53 -14.10 -5.15
N TRP A 168 1.40 -14.11 -6.47
CA TRP A 168 1.81 -12.99 -7.32
C TRP A 168 1.07 -11.70 -6.98
N TYR A 169 -0.25 -11.78 -6.75
CA TYR A 169 -1.08 -10.64 -6.38
C TYR A 169 -0.61 -10.01 -5.08
N TYR A 170 -0.50 -10.78 -3.99
CA TYR A 170 -0.10 -10.24 -2.70
C TYR A 170 1.37 -9.76 -2.69
N CYS A 171 2.29 -10.46 -3.37
CA CYS A 171 3.65 -9.94 -3.59
C CYS A 171 3.63 -8.58 -4.29
N THR A 172 2.84 -8.44 -5.36
CA THR A 172 2.73 -7.18 -6.10
C THR A 172 2.16 -6.07 -5.23
N LEU A 173 1.16 -6.36 -4.38
CA LEU A 173 0.63 -5.40 -3.42
C LEU A 173 1.70 -4.91 -2.45
N THR A 174 2.48 -5.81 -1.84
CA THR A 174 3.53 -5.40 -0.88
C THR A 174 4.56 -4.45 -1.52
N ILE A 175 4.93 -4.68 -2.78
CA ILE A 175 5.86 -3.82 -3.52
C ILE A 175 5.21 -2.46 -3.81
N ARG A 176 3.99 -2.46 -4.37
CA ARG A 176 3.28 -1.22 -4.73
C ARG A 176 2.96 -0.36 -3.50
N GLU A 177 2.57 -0.98 -2.39
CA GLU A 177 2.31 -0.31 -1.12
C GLU A 177 3.59 0.25 -0.49
N SER A 178 4.71 -0.47 -0.59
CA SER A 178 6.01 0.05 -0.13
C SER A 178 6.44 1.29 -0.92
N ILE A 179 6.18 1.32 -2.24
CA ILE A 179 6.40 2.51 -3.09
C ILE A 179 5.46 3.64 -2.66
N LEU A 180 4.18 3.37 -2.40
CA LEU A 180 3.21 4.36 -1.93
C LEU A 180 3.59 4.95 -0.57
N ILE A 181 4.04 4.12 0.37
CA ILE A 181 4.52 4.53 1.70
C ILE A 181 5.74 5.45 1.56
N ASN A 182 6.73 5.08 0.72
CA ASN A 182 7.89 5.92 0.46
C ASN A 182 7.50 7.30 -0.10
N ASN A 183 6.41 7.34 -0.87
CA ASN A 183 5.86 8.54 -1.51
C ASN A 183 4.81 9.30 -0.68
N GLY A 184 4.62 8.94 0.60
CA GLY A 184 3.82 9.70 1.57
C GLY A 184 2.41 9.16 1.83
N SER A 185 2.07 7.97 1.33
CA SER A 185 0.81 7.30 1.68
C SER A 185 0.86 6.75 3.10
N LYS A 186 -0.20 6.96 3.89
CA LYS A 186 -0.29 6.56 5.30
C LYS A 186 -1.02 5.23 5.45
N ILE A 187 -0.38 4.15 5.00
CA ILE A 187 -0.91 2.79 5.14
C ILE A 187 -0.60 2.29 6.57
N LYS A 188 -1.61 1.76 7.28
CA LYS A 188 -1.38 1.20 8.62
C LYS A 188 -0.54 -0.07 8.51
N GLY A 189 0.40 -0.25 9.45
CA GLY A 189 1.32 -1.39 9.45
C GLY A 189 0.65 -2.77 9.42
N TRP A 190 -0.53 -2.92 10.04
CA TRP A 190 -1.30 -4.18 9.97
C TRP A 190 -1.64 -4.58 8.54
N TRP A 191 -2.06 -3.64 7.67
CA TRP A 191 -2.45 -3.97 6.29
C TRP A 191 -1.25 -4.42 5.45
N VAL A 192 -0.10 -3.78 5.66
CA VAL A 192 1.14 -4.23 5.02
C VAL A 192 1.54 -5.63 5.53
N PHE A 193 1.45 -5.86 6.84
CA PHE A 193 1.74 -7.16 7.44
C PHE A 193 0.77 -8.25 6.97
N HIS A 194 -0.51 -7.92 6.83
CA HIS A 194 -1.55 -8.80 6.31
C HIS A 194 -1.15 -9.36 4.94
N HIS A 195 -0.69 -8.52 4.02
CA HIS A 195 -0.28 -8.97 2.70
C HIS A 195 0.89 -9.96 2.74
N TYR A 196 1.89 -9.77 3.61
CA TYR A 196 2.97 -10.74 3.78
C TYR A 196 2.46 -12.10 4.29
N VAL A 197 1.55 -12.10 5.27
CA VAL A 197 0.95 -13.34 5.79
C VAL A 197 0.12 -14.04 4.70
N SER A 198 -0.62 -13.28 3.90
CA SER A 198 -1.43 -13.82 2.80
C SER A 198 -0.58 -14.35 1.63
N THR A 199 0.55 -13.72 1.32
CA THR A 199 1.55 -14.27 0.39
C THR A 199 2.07 -15.62 0.89
N PHE A 200 2.48 -15.69 2.17
CA PHE A 200 2.98 -16.92 2.76
C PHE A 200 1.92 -18.03 2.74
N LEU A 201 0.70 -17.73 3.18
CA LEU A 201 -0.43 -18.66 3.15
C LEU A 201 -0.69 -19.20 1.75
N SER A 202 -0.75 -18.32 0.74
CA SER A 202 -0.97 -18.70 -0.65
C SER A 202 0.19 -19.54 -1.20
N GLY A 203 1.42 -19.25 -0.77
CA GLY A 203 2.61 -20.04 -1.10
C GLY A 203 2.56 -21.44 -0.52
N VAL A 204 2.18 -21.59 0.75
CA VAL A 204 1.99 -22.91 1.38
C VAL A 204 0.90 -23.69 0.65
N MET A 205 -0.25 -23.07 0.36
CA MET A 205 -1.34 -23.67 -0.43
C MET A 205 -0.86 -24.12 -1.82
N LEU A 206 -0.04 -23.31 -2.50
CA LEU A 206 0.55 -23.65 -3.80
C LEU A 206 1.42 -24.91 -3.74
N THR A 207 2.19 -25.08 -2.65
CA THR A 207 3.07 -26.25 -2.45
C THR A 207 2.37 -27.47 -1.86
N TRP A 208 1.08 -27.38 -1.54
CA TRP A 208 0.34 -28.46 -0.90
C TRP A 208 0.07 -29.58 -1.92
N PRO A 209 0.61 -30.80 -1.73
CA PRO A 209 0.41 -31.89 -2.69
C PRO A 209 -1.06 -32.32 -2.79
N ASP A 210 -1.41 -33.00 -3.88
CA ASP A 210 -2.76 -33.54 -4.08
C ASP A 210 -3.00 -34.79 -3.20
N GLY A 211 -3.26 -34.55 -1.92
CA GLY A 211 -3.50 -35.58 -0.92
C GLY A 211 -4.90 -35.48 -0.28
N LEU A 212 -5.20 -36.42 0.63
CA LEU A 212 -6.50 -36.47 1.31
C LEU A 212 -6.81 -35.17 2.06
N MET A 213 -5.85 -34.65 2.84
CA MET A 213 -6.07 -33.43 3.62
C MET A 213 -6.28 -32.22 2.71
N TYR A 214 -5.53 -32.12 1.61
CA TYR A 214 -5.75 -31.08 0.60
C TYR A 214 -7.19 -31.14 0.07
N GLN A 215 -7.66 -32.30 -0.35
CA GLN A 215 -9.01 -32.46 -0.91
C GLN A 215 -10.12 -32.16 0.11
N MET A 216 -9.91 -32.49 1.38
CA MET A 216 -10.83 -32.14 2.46
C MET A 216 -10.97 -30.62 2.65
N PHE A 217 -9.87 -29.88 2.52
CA PHE A 217 -9.86 -28.43 2.74
C PHE A 217 -10.12 -27.59 1.48
N ARG A 218 -9.84 -28.15 0.28
CA ARG A 218 -9.87 -27.49 -1.02
C ARG A 218 -11.12 -26.64 -1.23
N ASN A 219 -12.30 -27.25 -1.11
CA ASN A 219 -13.56 -26.57 -1.38
C ASN A 219 -13.84 -25.45 -0.39
N GLN A 220 -13.45 -25.63 0.89
CA GLN A 220 -13.57 -24.61 1.92
C GLN A 220 -12.64 -23.41 1.62
N PHE A 221 -11.40 -23.67 1.18
CA PHE A 221 -10.47 -22.62 0.78
C PHE A 221 -10.96 -21.83 -0.45
N LEU A 222 -11.44 -22.52 -1.49
CA LEU A 222 -11.95 -21.88 -2.71
C LEU A 222 -13.20 -21.05 -2.42
N SER A 223 -14.13 -21.56 -1.59
CA SER A 223 -15.30 -20.80 -1.12
C SER A 223 -14.91 -19.57 -0.32
N PHE A 224 -13.94 -19.70 0.58
CA PHE A 224 -13.39 -18.55 1.31
C PHE A 224 -12.76 -17.52 0.37
N SER A 225 -12.02 -17.97 -0.65
CA SER A 225 -11.33 -17.09 -1.61
C SER A 225 -12.31 -16.30 -2.49
N MET A 226 -13.39 -16.96 -2.93
CA MET A 226 -14.51 -16.28 -3.61
C MET A 226 -15.13 -15.22 -2.70
N TYR A 227 -15.45 -15.61 -1.47
CA TYR A 227 -16.04 -14.70 -0.49
C TYR A 227 -15.14 -13.49 -0.21
N GLN A 228 -13.84 -13.72 -0.02
CA GLN A 228 -12.85 -12.67 0.20
C GLN A 228 -12.80 -11.69 -0.97
N SER A 229 -12.80 -12.20 -2.21
CA SER A 229 -12.81 -11.37 -3.42
C SER A 229 -14.09 -10.52 -3.52
N PHE A 230 -15.25 -11.10 -3.17
CA PHE A 230 -16.51 -10.37 -3.11
C PHE A 230 -16.48 -9.24 -2.06
N VAL A 231 -15.97 -9.52 -0.86
CA VAL A 231 -15.86 -8.49 0.20
C VAL A 231 -14.87 -7.39 -0.20
N GLN A 232 -13.73 -7.73 -0.79
CA GLN A 232 -12.77 -6.75 -1.32
C GLN A 232 -13.42 -5.82 -2.37
N PHE A 233 -14.26 -6.36 -3.24
CA PHE A 233 -14.99 -5.55 -4.22
C PHE A 233 -15.96 -4.57 -3.54
N LEU A 234 -16.73 -5.02 -2.54
CA LEU A 234 -17.62 -4.15 -1.77
C LEU A 234 -16.83 -3.06 -1.01
N GLN A 235 -15.70 -3.44 -0.41
CA GLN A 235 -14.80 -2.53 0.29
C GLN A 235 -14.27 -1.45 -0.63
N TYR A 236 -13.83 -1.82 -1.83
CA TYR A 236 -13.32 -0.88 -2.82
C TYR A 236 -14.36 0.18 -3.18
N TYR A 237 -15.57 -0.22 -3.55
CA TYR A 237 -16.64 0.71 -3.93
C TYR A 237 -16.99 1.66 -2.79
N TYR A 238 -17.19 1.10 -1.60
CA TYR A 238 -17.55 1.86 -0.41
C TYR A 238 -16.48 2.89 -0.03
N GLN A 239 -15.22 2.46 0.00
CA GLN A 239 -14.09 3.28 0.42
C GLN A 239 -13.74 4.34 -0.62
N SER A 240 -13.81 4.01 -1.91
CA SER A 240 -13.57 4.96 -3.00
C SER A 240 -14.57 6.12 -2.93
N GLY A 241 -15.86 5.82 -2.71
CA GLY A 241 -16.90 6.85 -2.54
C GLY A 241 -16.68 7.72 -1.29
N CYS A 242 -16.29 7.10 -0.17
CA CYS A 242 -15.98 7.84 1.06
C CYS A 242 -14.75 8.74 0.91
N LEU A 243 -13.67 8.23 0.29
CA LEU A 243 -12.45 9.02 0.05
C LEU A 243 -12.70 10.16 -0.92
N TYR A 244 -13.50 9.95 -1.97
CA TYR A 244 -13.87 11.02 -2.90
C TYR A 244 -14.57 12.18 -2.16
N ARG A 245 -15.57 11.85 -1.33
CA ARG A 245 -16.29 12.85 -0.52
C ARG A 245 -15.36 13.61 0.44
N LEU A 246 -14.52 12.89 1.19
CA LEU A 246 -13.62 13.53 2.16
C LEU A 246 -12.55 14.39 1.48
N ARG A 247 -12.11 14.03 0.27
CA ARG A 247 -11.23 14.88 -0.54
C ARG A 247 -11.93 16.14 -1.03
N ALA A 248 -13.17 16.02 -1.51
CA ALA A 248 -13.96 17.17 -1.93
C ALA A 248 -14.24 18.16 -0.77
N LEU A 249 -14.32 17.66 0.46
CA LEU A 249 -14.47 18.46 1.68
C LEU A 249 -13.14 19.01 2.24
N GLY A 250 -11.99 18.64 1.68
CA GLY A 250 -10.67 19.03 2.18
C GLY A 250 -10.26 18.36 3.51
N GLU A 251 -11.05 17.41 4.03
CA GLU A 251 -10.85 16.79 5.35
C GLU A 251 -9.80 15.66 5.35
N ARG A 252 -9.32 15.22 4.17
CA ARG A 252 -8.41 14.08 4.03
C ARG A 252 -7.25 14.36 3.09
N HIS A 253 -6.14 13.68 3.36
CA HIS A 253 -4.96 13.77 2.53
C HIS A 253 -5.17 13.02 1.22
N ASN A 254 -4.75 13.64 0.11
CA ASN A 254 -5.04 13.10 -1.22
C ASN A 254 -4.35 11.74 -1.51
N MET A 255 -3.35 11.35 -0.71
CA MET A 255 -2.64 10.05 -0.84
C MET A 255 -3.27 8.88 -0.10
N ASP A 256 -4.41 9.05 0.57
CA ASP A 256 -5.08 7.95 1.28
C ASP A 256 -5.73 6.95 0.31
N LEU A 257 -5.59 5.66 0.63
CA LEU A 257 -5.95 4.52 -0.22
C LEU A 257 -7.14 3.74 0.34
N THR A 258 -7.77 2.92 -0.51
CA THR A 258 -8.65 1.87 -0.01
C THR A 258 -7.81 0.76 0.64
N VAL A 259 -8.30 0.16 1.72
CA VAL A 259 -7.66 -0.89 2.51
C VAL A 259 -8.60 -2.09 2.63
N GLU A 260 -8.05 -3.29 2.83
CA GLU A 260 -8.83 -4.52 3.03
C GLU A 260 -9.54 -4.62 4.38
N GLY A 261 -9.67 -3.50 5.11
CA GLY A 261 -10.55 -3.41 6.27
C GLY A 261 -10.90 -1.98 6.62
N PHE A 262 -10.92 -1.64 7.91
CA PHE A 262 -11.56 -0.42 8.36
C PHE A 262 -10.61 0.67 8.84
N GLN A 263 -11.05 1.91 8.63
CA GLN A 263 -10.42 3.12 9.15
C GLN A 263 -11.47 4.00 9.81
N SER A 264 -11.04 4.80 10.79
CA SER A 264 -11.89 5.65 11.61
C SER A 264 -12.58 6.80 10.87
N TRP A 265 -12.42 6.95 9.56
CA TRP A 265 -13.10 7.96 8.73
C TRP A 265 -14.22 7.37 7.86
N MET A 266 -14.35 6.05 7.85
CA MET A 266 -15.29 5.31 7.00
C MET A 266 -16.69 5.19 7.62
N TRP A 267 -17.15 6.13 8.44
CA TRP A 267 -18.33 5.90 9.30
C TRP A 267 -19.69 6.07 8.65
N ARG A 268 -19.84 6.94 7.64
CA ARG A 268 -21.12 7.12 6.94
C ARG A 268 -21.37 5.89 6.04
N GLY A 269 -22.09 4.89 6.57
CA GLY A 269 -22.42 3.63 5.88
C GLY A 269 -21.70 2.38 6.41
N LEU A 270 -20.92 2.49 7.49
CA LEU A 270 -20.12 1.36 8.04
C LEU A 270 -20.98 0.17 8.48
N THR A 271 -22.20 0.42 8.98
CA THR A 271 -23.12 -0.63 9.43
C THR A 271 -23.42 -1.65 8.35
N PHE A 272 -23.41 -1.24 7.07
CA PHE A 272 -23.66 -2.16 5.96
C PHE A 272 -22.50 -3.13 5.74
N LEU A 273 -21.25 -2.65 5.77
CA LEU A 273 -20.08 -3.47 5.43
C LEU A 273 -19.59 -4.34 6.59
N LEU A 274 -19.89 -3.94 7.81
CA LEU A 274 -19.41 -4.55 9.04
C LEU A 274 -19.87 -6.01 9.23
N PRO A 275 -21.13 -6.40 8.95
CA PRO A 275 -21.55 -7.80 8.96
C PRO A 275 -20.73 -8.69 8.02
N PHE A 276 -20.48 -8.23 6.79
CA PHE A 276 -19.65 -8.98 5.83
C PHE A 276 -18.22 -9.14 6.36
N LEU A 277 -17.64 -8.09 6.94
CA LEU A 277 -16.28 -8.18 7.44
C LEU A 277 -16.14 -9.09 8.65
N PHE A 278 -17.07 -9.01 9.62
CA PHE A 278 -17.07 -9.96 10.73
C PHE A 278 -17.29 -11.39 10.26
N PHE A 279 -18.20 -11.62 9.32
CA PHE A 279 -18.41 -12.95 8.76
C PHE A 279 -17.14 -13.50 8.11
N GLY A 280 -16.44 -12.69 7.28
CA GLY A 280 -15.15 -13.07 6.70
C GLY A 280 -14.08 -13.38 7.75
N GLN A 281 -14.01 -12.58 8.83
CA GLN A 281 -13.08 -12.81 9.93
C GLN A 281 -13.40 -14.11 10.67
N PHE A 282 -14.66 -14.38 11.01
CA PHE A 282 -15.04 -15.64 11.63
C PHE A 282 -14.84 -16.83 10.69
N TRP A 283 -14.96 -16.65 9.37
CA TRP A 283 -14.56 -17.67 8.40
C TRP A 283 -13.05 -17.92 8.43
N GLN A 284 -12.20 -16.89 8.57
CA GLN A 284 -10.76 -17.09 8.79
C GLN A 284 -10.49 -17.94 10.04
N LEU A 285 -11.19 -17.67 11.14
CA LEU A 285 -11.10 -18.50 12.35
C LEU A 285 -11.59 -19.93 12.10
N TYR A 286 -12.71 -20.10 11.40
CA TYR A 286 -13.24 -21.41 11.04
C TYR A 286 -12.25 -22.22 10.21
N ASN A 287 -11.59 -21.60 9.23
CA ASN A 287 -10.51 -22.23 8.46
C ASN A 287 -9.36 -22.67 9.35
N ALA A 288 -8.91 -21.81 10.27
CA ALA A 288 -7.85 -22.16 11.23
C ALA A 288 -8.25 -23.36 12.10
N ILE A 289 -9.46 -23.36 12.66
CA ILE A 289 -9.98 -24.45 13.50
C ILE A 289 -10.08 -25.75 12.69
N THR A 290 -10.61 -25.72 11.47
CA THR A 290 -10.68 -26.89 10.59
C THR A 290 -9.29 -27.46 10.36
N LEU A 291 -8.31 -26.63 10.02
CA LEU A 291 -6.93 -27.06 9.80
C LEU A 291 -6.31 -27.64 11.06
N PHE A 292 -6.48 -27.00 12.23
CA PHE A 292 -5.95 -27.55 13.50
C PHE A 292 -6.61 -28.88 13.89
N ARG A 293 -7.89 -29.09 13.58
CA ARG A 293 -8.54 -30.39 13.75
C ARG A 293 -7.98 -31.43 12.80
N MET A 294 -7.70 -31.05 11.55
CA MET A 294 -7.11 -31.97 10.56
C MET A 294 -5.71 -32.45 10.95
N ILE A 295 -4.94 -31.67 11.73
CA ILE A 295 -3.65 -32.12 12.29
C ILE A 295 -3.81 -33.38 13.13
N GLN A 296 -4.96 -33.55 13.80
CA GLN A 296 -5.25 -34.73 14.63
C GLN A 296 -5.71 -35.93 13.80
N HIS A 297 -5.90 -35.79 12.49
CA HIS A 297 -6.30 -36.88 11.63
C HIS A 297 -5.16 -37.93 11.54
N PRO A 298 -5.44 -39.24 11.70
CA PRO A 298 -4.40 -40.28 11.72
C PRO A 298 -3.50 -40.31 10.47
N GLU A 299 -4.05 -39.89 9.33
CA GLU A 299 -3.36 -39.87 8.03
C GLU A 299 -2.71 -38.52 7.71
N CYS A 300 -2.77 -37.53 8.60
CA CYS A 300 -2.17 -36.22 8.38
C CYS A 300 -0.65 -36.29 8.49
N LYS A 301 0.04 -36.33 7.34
CA LYS A 301 1.51 -36.25 7.24
C LYS A 301 2.01 -34.92 6.67
N GLU A 302 1.08 -34.07 6.24
CA GLU A 302 1.36 -32.86 5.45
C GLU A 302 1.55 -31.66 6.37
N TRP A 303 2.77 -31.10 6.39
CA TRP A 303 3.12 -29.94 7.21
C TRP A 303 2.35 -28.67 6.81
N GLN A 304 1.87 -28.62 5.56
CA GLN A 304 1.07 -27.53 5.01
C GLN A 304 -0.21 -27.29 5.82
N VAL A 305 -0.80 -28.33 6.42
CA VAL A 305 -2.00 -28.19 7.28
C VAL A 305 -1.73 -27.20 8.43
N LEU A 306 -0.62 -27.41 9.16
CA LEU A 306 -0.22 -26.53 10.25
C LEU A 306 0.18 -25.14 9.74
N MET A 307 0.95 -25.09 8.66
CA MET A 307 1.46 -23.84 8.10
C MET A 307 0.42 -23.03 7.32
N CYS A 308 -0.76 -23.58 7.06
CA CYS A 308 -1.95 -22.82 6.66
C CYS A 308 -2.79 -22.39 7.87
N GLY A 309 -2.92 -23.26 8.88
CA GLY A 309 -3.72 -22.99 10.07
C GLY A 309 -3.22 -21.78 10.87
N LEU A 310 -1.90 -21.68 11.06
CA LEU A 310 -1.27 -20.56 11.78
C LEU A 310 -1.51 -19.20 11.09
N PRO A 311 -1.24 -19.01 9.79
CA PRO A 311 -1.61 -17.80 9.08
C PRO A 311 -3.08 -17.45 9.19
N PHE A 312 -4.01 -18.39 8.93
CA PHE A 312 -5.45 -18.11 9.04
C PHE A 312 -5.83 -17.58 10.43
N PHE A 313 -5.23 -18.12 11.49
CA PHE A 313 -5.45 -17.64 12.85
C PHE A 313 -4.86 -16.25 13.09
N ILE A 314 -3.64 -15.97 12.63
CA ILE A 314 -3.01 -14.64 12.72
C ILE A 314 -3.85 -13.60 11.96
N LEU A 315 -4.31 -13.95 10.76
CA LEU A 315 -5.18 -13.12 9.94
C LEU A 315 -6.48 -12.78 10.66
N PHE A 316 -7.13 -13.79 11.24
CA PHE A 316 -8.33 -13.59 12.05
C PHE A 316 -8.05 -12.61 13.20
N LEU A 317 -7.05 -12.87 14.04
CA LEU A 317 -6.78 -12.04 15.21
C LEU A 317 -6.54 -10.58 14.82
N GLY A 318 -5.63 -10.32 13.89
CA GLY A 318 -5.31 -8.94 13.55
C GLY A 318 -6.42 -8.22 12.80
N ASN A 319 -7.18 -8.90 11.92
CA ASN A 319 -8.34 -8.31 11.27
C ASN A 319 -9.46 -8.01 12.28
N PHE A 320 -9.74 -8.94 13.18
CA PHE A 320 -10.76 -8.81 14.22
C PHE A 320 -10.42 -7.69 15.19
N PHE A 321 -9.22 -7.67 15.77
CA PHE A 321 -8.80 -6.61 16.68
C PHE A 321 -8.69 -5.23 16.00
N THR A 322 -8.28 -5.18 14.73
CA THR A 322 -8.26 -3.92 13.98
C THR A 322 -9.67 -3.38 13.79
N THR A 323 -10.62 -4.23 13.39
CA THR A 323 -12.04 -3.84 13.28
C THR A 323 -12.61 -3.43 14.62
N LEU A 324 -12.41 -4.22 15.69
CA LEU A 324 -12.87 -3.89 17.04
C LEU A 324 -12.31 -2.56 17.54
N ARG A 325 -11.02 -2.29 17.32
CA ARG A 325 -10.41 -1.02 17.71
C ARG A 325 -11.09 0.17 17.02
N VAL A 326 -11.43 0.03 15.74
CA VAL A 326 -12.14 1.06 14.99
C VAL A 326 -13.56 1.24 15.54
N VAL A 327 -14.29 0.16 15.79
CA VAL A 327 -15.64 0.19 16.43
C VAL A 327 -15.59 0.84 17.81
N HIS A 328 -14.64 0.46 18.65
CA HIS A 328 -14.49 0.99 20.00
C HIS A 328 -14.19 2.49 19.99
N GLN A 329 -13.27 2.95 19.13
CA GLN A 329 -12.98 4.38 18.97
C GLN A 329 -14.23 5.19 18.60
N LYS A 330 -15.14 4.62 17.80
CA LYS A 330 -16.38 5.32 17.46
C LYS A 330 -17.35 5.42 18.62
N ILE A 331 -17.51 4.34 19.38
CA ILE A 331 -18.39 4.34 20.55
C ILE A 331 -17.89 5.39 21.55
N GLN A 332 -16.58 5.46 21.77
CA GLN A 332 -15.97 6.48 22.63
C GLN A 332 -16.23 7.91 22.13
N ASN A 333 -15.97 8.19 20.84
CA ASN A 333 -16.21 9.52 20.29
C ASN A 333 -17.70 9.92 20.37
N LYS A 334 -18.62 9.01 20.06
CA LYS A 334 -20.07 9.27 20.17
C LYS A 334 -20.48 9.60 21.61
N ASN A 335 -19.90 8.89 22.59
CA ASN A 335 -20.16 9.13 24.00
C ASN A 335 -19.56 10.46 24.49
N GLN A 336 -18.48 10.96 23.87
CA GLN A 336 -17.95 12.31 24.14
C GLN A 336 -18.86 13.40 23.55
N ASP A 337 -19.28 13.25 22.29
CA ASP A 337 -20.20 14.18 21.62
C ASP A 337 -21.57 14.27 22.33
N THR A 338 -21.98 13.21 23.04
CA THR A 338 -23.22 13.18 23.83
C THR A 338 -23.06 13.76 25.24
N LYS A 339 -21.83 13.94 25.73
CA LYS A 339 -21.54 14.56 27.03
C LYS A 339 -21.25 16.07 26.93
N GLU A 340 -20.89 16.54 25.73
CA GLU A 340 -20.64 17.96 25.44
C GLU A 340 -21.88 18.71 24.93
N ASN A 341 -22.98 17.99 24.65
CA ASN A 341 -24.33 18.52 24.45
C ASN A 341 -25.18 18.25 25.69
#